data_AF-A0A4S5CNI5-F1
#
_entry.id   AF-A0A4S5CNI5-F1
#
_cell.length_a   1.000
_cell.length_b   1.000
_cell.length_c   1.000
_cell.angle_alpha   90.00
_cell.angle_beta   90.00
_cell.angle_gamma   90.00
#
_symmetry.space_group_name_H-M   'P 1'
#
loop_
_entity.id
_entity.type
_entity.pdbx_description
1 polymer ?
#
loop_
_entity_poly.entity_id
_entity_poly.type
_entity_poly.pdbx_seq_one_letter_code
_entity_poly.pdbx_strand_id
1 'polypeptide(L)'
;MQHPVAILYQHLTSILDHVLGDSVHTDAPCTCCLRPASEFGHVGYVGQDSYKTPVSHCPACRAMNVTDVEVMGIERAAGKNFVGQKFGMFSGVGWVHEIESGRSTLLAPPGVTAKFPPSFFEKVTVVEMTVAGHLPWIAQNASFPLLYIESFGRKTTALMRGLTISLSSQALYCCSDDGMDSVTRVNSTVDLDAALRLTKELAELENSERNAFNKLVRDLSNGRITPKEATETIKKKAIFAPLFRLLPADPHQRIRIIAITEKLK
;
A
#
# COMPACT_ATOMS: atom_id res chain seq x y z
N MET A 1 20.68 7.82 0.61
CA MET A 1 19.23 7.69 0.86
C MET A 1 19.01 6.36 1.57
N GLN A 2 18.27 6.35 2.67
CA GLN A 2 18.02 5.14 3.44
C GLN A 2 17.10 4.17 2.68
N HIS A 3 17.33 2.87 2.78
CA HIS A 3 16.52 1.86 2.10
C HIS A 3 15.06 1.89 2.62
N PRO A 4 14.02 1.85 1.76
CA PRO A 4 12.60 1.94 2.19
C PRO A 4 12.19 0.95 3.29
N VAL A 5 12.64 -0.31 3.19
CA VAL A 5 12.49 -1.33 4.26
C VAL A 5 13.03 -0.89 5.62
N ALA A 6 14.17 -0.19 5.66
CA ALA A 6 14.74 0.29 6.91
C ALA A 6 13.94 1.47 7.49
N ILE A 7 13.38 2.32 6.63
CA ILE A 7 12.48 3.43 7.01
C ILE A 7 11.21 2.85 7.67
N LEU A 8 10.57 1.87 7.04
CA LEU A 8 9.41 1.17 7.61
C LEU A 8 9.71 0.60 8.99
N TYR A 9 10.88 0.00 9.16
CA TYR A 9 11.28 -0.57 10.44
C TYR A 9 11.45 0.51 11.51
N GLN A 10 12.28 1.52 11.25
CA GLN A 10 12.59 2.54 12.24
C GLN A 10 11.37 3.36 12.65
N HIS A 11 10.47 3.63 11.72
CA HIS A 11 9.37 4.58 11.92
C HIS A 11 8.00 3.94 12.10
N LEU A 12 7.91 2.61 12.17
CA LEU A 12 6.66 1.92 12.47
C LEU A 12 6.88 0.59 13.20
N THR A 13 7.68 -0.33 12.67
CA THR A 13 7.65 -1.73 13.13
C THR A 13 8.66 -2.06 14.22
N SER A 14 9.59 -1.14 14.54
CA SER A 14 10.52 -1.22 15.69
C SER A 14 9.82 -1.28 17.05
N ILE A 15 8.52 -0.94 17.12
CA ILE A 15 7.71 -1.12 18.33
C ILE A 15 7.62 -2.59 18.80
N LEU A 16 8.07 -3.54 17.96
CA LEU A 16 8.11 -4.98 18.21
C LEU A 16 9.53 -5.52 18.45
N ASP A 17 10.53 -4.67 18.68
CA ASP A 17 11.92 -5.08 18.86
C ASP A 17 12.11 -6.11 19.98
N HIS A 18 11.35 -5.99 21.07
CA HIS A 18 11.41 -6.88 22.23
C HIS A 18 10.87 -8.29 21.95
N VAL A 19 10.13 -8.50 20.86
CA VAL A 19 9.55 -9.81 20.48
C VAL A 19 10.14 -10.39 19.19
N LEU A 20 11.23 -9.83 18.66
CA LEU A 20 11.87 -10.39 17.45
C LEU A 20 12.41 -11.81 17.68
N GLY A 21 12.80 -12.13 18.93
CA GLY A 21 13.42 -13.38 19.35
C GLY A 21 14.95 -13.33 19.26
N ASP A 22 15.59 -14.49 19.34
CA ASP A 22 17.04 -14.58 19.24
C ASP A 22 17.52 -14.38 17.81
N SER A 23 18.53 -13.54 17.64
CA SER A 23 19.21 -13.33 16.38
C SER A 23 20.47 -14.19 16.25
N VAL A 24 20.86 -14.48 15.02
CA VAL A 24 22.14 -15.11 14.66
C VAL A 24 22.92 -14.22 13.72
N HIS A 25 24.23 -14.41 13.64
CA HIS A 25 25.04 -13.82 12.57
C HIS A 25 24.68 -14.50 11.23
N THR A 26 24.50 -13.70 10.18
CA THR A 26 24.27 -14.19 8.81
C THR A 26 25.06 -13.37 7.80
N ASP A 27 25.67 -14.03 6.82
CA ASP A 27 26.25 -13.39 5.64
C ASP A 27 25.34 -13.50 4.41
N ALA A 28 24.27 -14.29 4.50
CA ALA A 28 23.28 -14.43 3.45
C ALA A 28 22.36 -13.18 3.40
N PRO A 29 21.93 -12.75 2.20
CA PRO A 29 20.89 -11.73 2.05
C PRO A 29 19.58 -12.13 2.73
N CYS A 30 18.78 -11.12 3.09
CA CYS A 30 17.46 -11.39 3.63
C CYS A 30 16.57 -12.10 2.60
N THR A 31 15.99 -13.25 2.94
CA THR A 31 15.13 -14.02 2.02
C THR A 31 13.83 -13.28 1.67
N CYS A 32 13.39 -12.36 2.53
CA CYS A 32 12.18 -11.55 2.33
C CYS A 32 12.44 -10.33 1.44
N CYS A 33 13.24 -9.35 1.90
CA CYS A 33 13.47 -8.10 1.15
C CYS A 33 14.67 -8.14 0.18
N LEU A 34 15.47 -9.22 0.17
CA LEU A 34 16.67 -9.38 -0.66
C LEU A 34 17.82 -8.41 -0.37
N ARG A 35 17.71 -7.57 0.67
CA ARG A 35 18.82 -6.71 1.11
C ARG A 35 20.03 -7.56 1.52
N PRO A 36 21.26 -7.15 1.18
CA PRO A 36 22.48 -7.84 1.60
C PRO A 36 22.67 -7.76 3.12
N ALA A 37 23.36 -8.74 3.71
CA ALA A 37 23.60 -8.83 5.15
C ALA A 37 24.27 -7.60 5.76
N SER A 38 25.20 -7.00 5.02
CA SER A 38 25.92 -5.79 5.42
C SER A 38 24.99 -4.59 5.68
N GLU A 39 23.84 -4.53 5.00
CA GLU A 39 22.88 -3.43 5.16
C GLU A 39 22.02 -3.54 6.44
N PHE A 40 22.08 -4.67 7.13
CA PHE A 40 21.39 -4.88 8.41
C PHE A 40 22.32 -5.42 9.49
N GLY A 41 23.62 -5.12 9.36
CA GLY A 41 24.63 -5.42 10.37
C GLY A 41 24.83 -6.92 10.62
N HIS A 42 24.55 -7.77 9.62
CA HIS A 42 24.62 -9.22 9.72
C HIS A 42 23.69 -9.84 10.78
N VAL A 43 22.70 -9.09 11.28
CA VAL A 43 21.70 -9.58 12.25
C VAL A 43 20.59 -10.34 11.53
N GLY A 44 20.61 -11.66 11.60
CA GLY A 44 19.63 -12.54 10.95
C GLY A 44 18.69 -13.22 11.94
N TYR A 45 17.44 -13.40 11.52
CA TYR A 45 16.46 -14.23 12.22
C TYR A 45 16.14 -15.42 11.34
N VAL A 46 16.66 -16.58 11.73
CA VAL A 46 16.54 -17.82 10.96
C VAL A 46 15.36 -18.65 11.48
N GLY A 47 14.65 -19.29 10.56
CA GLY A 47 13.55 -20.19 10.91
C GLY A 47 12.98 -20.87 9.69
N GLN A 48 11.72 -21.28 9.80
CA GLN A 48 10.95 -21.82 8.68
C GLN A 48 9.67 -21.02 8.52
N ASP A 49 9.24 -20.83 7.27
CA ASP A 49 7.92 -20.29 6.97
C ASP A 49 6.81 -21.36 7.11
N SER A 50 5.57 -20.98 6.82
CA SER A 50 4.40 -21.89 6.86
C SER A 50 4.50 -23.08 5.90
N TYR A 51 5.35 -22.99 4.87
CA TYR A 51 5.60 -24.04 3.89
C TYR A 51 6.84 -24.88 4.24
N LYS A 52 7.41 -24.69 5.44
CA LYS A 52 8.64 -25.33 5.92
C LYS A 52 9.88 -24.94 5.11
N THR A 53 9.83 -23.83 4.39
CA THR A 53 10.98 -23.29 3.66
C THR A 53 11.90 -22.58 4.65
N PRO A 54 13.21 -22.84 4.63
CA PRO A 54 14.17 -22.07 5.42
C PRO A 54 14.10 -20.59 5.07
N VAL A 55 14.04 -19.73 6.09
CA VAL A 55 14.06 -18.28 5.95
C VAL A 55 15.18 -17.67 6.77
N SER A 56 15.75 -16.57 6.27
CA SER A 56 16.67 -15.70 7.00
C SER A 56 16.19 -14.26 6.83
N HIS A 57 15.58 -13.71 7.87
CA HIS A 57 15.01 -12.37 7.85
C HIS A 57 15.93 -11.36 8.51
N CYS A 58 16.08 -10.17 7.92
CA CYS A 58 16.62 -9.02 8.62
C CYS A 58 15.62 -8.52 9.69
N PRO A 59 16.03 -7.65 10.64
CA PRO A 59 15.14 -7.17 11.72
C PRO A 59 13.83 -6.57 11.18
N ALA A 60 13.92 -5.75 10.13
CA ALA A 60 12.78 -5.14 9.47
C ALA A 60 11.76 -6.17 8.94
N CYS A 61 12.22 -7.22 8.27
CA CYS A 61 11.33 -8.27 7.75
C CYS A 61 10.85 -9.21 8.86
N ARG A 62 11.62 -9.39 9.93
CA ARG A 62 11.21 -10.16 11.10
C ARG A 62 10.06 -9.45 11.84
N ALA A 63 10.16 -8.14 12.05
CA ALA A 63 9.15 -7.32 12.70
C ALA A 63 7.76 -7.42 12.01
N MET A 64 7.73 -7.62 10.70
CA MET A 64 6.48 -7.84 9.96
C MET A 64 5.78 -9.16 10.29
N ASN A 65 6.49 -10.14 10.85
CA ASN A 65 6.04 -11.52 10.99
C ASN A 65 5.83 -11.96 12.44
N VAL A 66 6.35 -11.22 13.41
CA VAL A 66 6.13 -11.47 14.84
C VAL A 66 4.82 -10.83 15.31
N THR A 67 4.33 -11.29 16.45
CA THR A 67 3.09 -10.81 17.05
C THR A 67 3.30 -10.51 18.52
N ASP A 68 2.56 -9.53 19.03
CA ASP A 68 2.53 -9.16 20.44
C ASP A 68 1.11 -8.70 20.78
N VAL A 69 0.45 -9.36 21.74
CA VAL A 69 -0.93 -9.01 22.13
C VAL A 69 -0.98 -7.69 22.90
N GLU A 70 0.03 -7.39 23.71
CA GLU A 70 0.07 -6.18 24.55
C GLU A 70 0.37 -4.93 23.73
N VAL A 71 1.12 -5.07 22.64
CA VAL A 71 1.44 -3.97 21.73
C VAL A 71 0.47 -3.90 20.55
N MET A 72 0.16 -5.02 19.89
CA MET A 72 -0.62 -5.02 18.64
C MET A 72 -2.10 -5.35 18.85
N GLY A 73 -2.50 -5.79 20.04
CA GLY A 73 -3.87 -6.22 20.33
C GLY A 73 -4.19 -7.62 19.78
N ILE A 74 -5.43 -8.04 20.00
CA ILE A 74 -5.88 -9.41 19.72
C ILE A 74 -6.50 -9.48 18.32
N GLU A 75 -5.97 -10.35 17.46
CA GLU A 75 -6.57 -10.65 16.16
C GLU A 75 -7.76 -11.59 16.31
N ARG A 76 -7.56 -12.70 17.03
CA ARG A 76 -8.55 -13.75 17.27
C ARG A 76 -8.29 -14.47 18.60
N ALA A 77 -9.37 -14.99 19.18
CA ALA A 77 -9.31 -15.94 20.29
C ALA A 77 -9.38 -17.38 19.75
N ALA A 78 -8.51 -18.25 20.26
CA ALA A 78 -8.50 -19.69 20.00
C ALA A 78 -8.65 -20.43 21.35
N GLY A 79 -9.89 -20.54 21.82
CA GLY A 79 -10.18 -21.04 23.16
C GLY A 79 -9.65 -20.08 24.23
N LYS A 80 -8.73 -20.56 25.08
CA LYS A 80 -8.06 -19.76 26.13
C LYS A 80 -6.84 -18.99 25.62
N ASN A 81 -6.39 -19.25 24.39
CA ASN A 81 -5.21 -18.61 23.82
C ASN A 81 -5.63 -17.42 22.95
N PHE A 82 -4.99 -16.27 23.14
CA PHE A 82 -5.16 -15.11 22.27
C PHE A 82 -4.05 -15.09 21.23
N VAL A 83 -4.42 -14.91 19.97
CA VAL A 83 -3.48 -14.70 18.87
C VAL A 83 -3.44 -13.20 18.63
N GLY A 84 -2.27 -12.60 18.80
CA GLY A 84 -2.07 -11.18 18.57
C GLY A 84 -2.09 -10.82 17.09
N GLN A 85 -2.25 -9.54 16.82
CA GLN A 85 -2.10 -8.99 15.49
C GLN A 85 -0.62 -8.93 15.06
N LYS A 86 -0.38 -8.79 13.75
CA LYS A 86 0.95 -8.52 13.18
C LYS A 86 0.82 -7.67 11.92
N PHE A 87 1.84 -6.84 11.65
CA PHE A 87 1.84 -5.94 10.50
C PHE A 87 1.66 -6.67 9.16
N GLY A 88 2.34 -7.83 8.96
CA GLY A 88 2.22 -8.63 7.73
C GLY A 88 0.88 -9.33 7.51
N MET A 89 -0.17 -8.98 8.28
CA MET A 89 -1.55 -9.43 8.07
C MET A 89 -2.57 -8.28 8.12
N PHE A 90 -2.11 -7.02 8.06
CA PHE A 90 -2.95 -5.83 8.08
C PHE A 90 -3.54 -5.50 6.71
N SER A 91 -4.48 -6.35 6.27
CA SER A 91 -5.25 -6.12 5.05
C SER A 91 -6.08 -4.85 5.14
N GLY A 92 -5.91 -3.94 4.19
CA GLY A 92 -6.66 -2.69 4.11
C GLY A 92 -6.19 -1.60 5.08
N VAL A 93 -5.11 -1.83 5.83
CA VAL A 93 -4.41 -0.78 6.59
C VAL A 93 -3.31 -0.21 5.72
N GLY A 94 -3.31 1.10 5.56
CA GLY A 94 -2.25 1.84 4.91
C GLY A 94 -1.25 2.44 5.89
N TRP A 95 -0.15 2.95 5.35
CA TRP A 95 0.84 3.69 6.10
C TRP A 95 1.49 4.74 5.20
N VAL A 96 1.63 5.95 5.72
CA VAL A 96 2.30 7.07 5.05
C VAL A 96 3.43 7.54 5.93
N HIS A 97 4.62 7.67 5.35
CA HIS A 97 5.78 8.26 6.01
C HIS A 97 6.40 9.33 5.13
N GLU A 98 6.46 10.56 5.64
CA GLU A 98 7.08 11.69 4.99
C GLU A 98 8.57 11.71 5.28
N ILE A 99 9.39 11.72 4.23
CA ILE A 99 10.85 11.53 4.35
C ILE A 99 11.52 12.72 5.02
N GLU A 100 11.05 13.94 4.74
CA GLU A 100 11.70 15.16 5.25
C GLU A 100 11.28 15.50 6.67
N SER A 101 9.98 15.39 6.99
CA SER A 101 9.46 15.71 8.32
C SER A 101 9.62 14.55 9.31
N GLY A 102 9.84 13.33 8.82
CA GLY A 102 9.87 12.11 9.62
C GLY A 102 8.51 11.70 10.18
N ARG A 103 7.43 12.40 9.83
CA ARG A 103 6.09 12.08 10.33
C ARG A 103 5.61 10.79 9.69
N SER A 104 5.18 9.87 10.55
CA SER A 104 4.56 8.60 10.20
C SER A 104 3.11 8.59 10.60
N THR A 105 2.24 8.05 9.75
CA THR A 105 0.82 7.90 10.06
C THR A 105 0.30 6.58 9.51
N LEU A 106 -0.29 5.77 10.39
CA LEU A 106 -1.01 4.56 10.03
C LEU A 106 -2.45 4.94 9.67
N LEU A 107 -2.94 4.45 8.53
CA LEU A 107 -4.29 4.68 8.05
C LEU A 107 -5.06 3.37 8.20
N ALA A 108 -5.89 3.25 9.24
CA ALA A 108 -6.49 1.96 9.62
C ALA A 108 -8.02 2.04 9.63
N PRO A 109 -8.74 1.01 9.12
CA PRO A 109 -10.19 1.01 9.16
C PRO A 109 -10.70 0.84 10.61
N PRO A 110 -11.92 1.33 10.94
CA PRO A 110 -12.45 1.31 12.29
C PRO A 110 -12.41 -0.05 12.98
N GLY A 111 -12.73 -1.12 12.22
CA GLY A 111 -12.74 -2.49 12.76
C GLY A 111 -11.35 -3.04 13.12
N VAL A 112 -10.27 -2.45 12.58
CA VAL A 112 -8.89 -2.77 12.96
C VAL A 112 -8.47 -1.87 14.12
N THR A 113 -8.75 -0.56 14.04
CA THR A 113 -8.43 0.43 15.09
C THR A 113 -9.04 0.04 16.44
N ALA A 114 -10.28 -0.45 16.45
CA ALA A 114 -10.98 -0.90 17.65
C ALA A 114 -10.30 -2.09 18.38
N LYS A 115 -9.37 -2.78 17.72
CA LYS A 115 -8.62 -3.91 18.32
C LYS A 115 -7.28 -3.48 18.91
N PHE A 116 -6.82 -2.27 18.64
CA PHE A 116 -5.54 -1.79 19.15
C PHE A 116 -5.63 -1.44 20.63
N PRO A 117 -4.65 -1.85 21.45
CA PRO A 117 -4.59 -1.45 22.84
C PRO A 117 -4.19 0.03 22.95
N PRO A 118 -4.49 0.70 24.08
CA PRO A 118 -4.06 2.10 24.32
C PRO A 118 -2.56 2.33 24.11
N SER A 119 -1.73 1.36 24.52
CA SER A 119 -0.27 1.36 24.34
C SER A 119 0.19 1.44 22.88
N PHE A 120 -0.64 1.02 21.92
CA PHE A 120 -0.33 1.16 20.49
C PHE A 120 -0.40 2.61 20.06
N PHE A 121 -1.43 3.34 20.49
CA PHE A 121 -1.65 4.75 20.12
C PHE A 121 -0.62 5.70 20.75
N GLU A 122 0.00 5.30 21.86
CA GLU A 122 1.15 6.01 22.44
C GLU A 122 2.41 5.94 21.55
N LYS A 123 2.51 4.90 20.72
CA LYS A 123 3.69 4.62 19.88
C LYS A 123 3.46 4.93 18.40
N VAL A 124 2.22 4.86 17.93
CA VAL A 124 1.86 4.96 16.52
C VAL A 124 0.74 5.98 16.35
N THR A 125 0.97 7.00 15.52
CA THR A 125 -0.09 7.90 15.08
C THR A 125 -1.01 7.16 14.11
N VAL A 126 -2.27 7.00 14.50
CA VAL A 126 -3.30 6.33 13.69
C VAL A 126 -4.37 7.34 13.30
N VAL A 127 -4.74 7.34 12.03
CA VAL A 127 -5.97 8.00 11.54
C VAL A 127 -6.92 6.92 11.07
N GLU A 128 -8.13 6.95 11.62
CA GLU A 128 -9.16 5.98 11.28
C GLU A 128 -9.76 6.28 9.90
N MET A 129 -9.56 5.39 8.93
CA MET A 129 -10.15 5.46 7.59
C MET A 129 -10.06 4.14 6.84
N THR A 130 -10.94 3.95 5.86
CA THR A 130 -10.81 2.85 4.88
C THR A 130 -9.82 3.22 3.79
N VAL A 131 -9.42 2.25 2.95
CA VAL A 131 -8.52 2.46 1.80
C VAL A 131 -9.01 3.57 0.86
N ALA A 132 -10.33 3.75 0.75
CA ALA A 132 -10.91 4.86 -0.02
C ALA A 132 -10.50 6.24 0.55
N GLY A 133 -10.34 6.38 1.86
CA GLY A 133 -9.90 7.64 2.46
C GLY A 133 -8.43 8.00 2.21
N HIS A 134 -7.59 7.04 1.80
CA HIS A 134 -6.14 7.23 1.79
C HIS A 134 -5.69 8.32 0.81
N LEU A 135 -6.11 8.27 -0.45
CA LEU A 135 -5.65 9.23 -1.46
C LEU A 135 -6.11 10.67 -1.16
N PRO A 136 -7.41 10.91 -0.83
CA PRO A 136 -7.83 12.24 -0.39
C PRO A 136 -7.04 12.75 0.83
N TRP A 137 -6.76 11.86 1.80
CA TRP A 137 -5.99 12.24 2.98
C TRP A 137 -4.55 12.61 2.63
N ILE A 138 -3.87 11.83 1.80
CA ILE A 138 -2.49 12.11 1.35
C ILE A 138 -2.43 13.48 0.67
N ALA A 139 -3.35 13.77 -0.26
CA ALA A 139 -3.37 15.04 -0.99
C ALA A 139 -3.54 16.26 -0.09
N GLN A 140 -4.29 16.12 1.01
CA GLN A 140 -4.58 17.22 1.93
C GLN A 140 -3.57 17.35 3.06
N ASN A 141 -2.95 16.25 3.47
CA ASN A 141 -2.23 16.20 4.74
C ASN A 141 -0.74 15.88 4.58
N ALA A 142 -0.29 15.23 3.50
CA ALA A 142 1.09 14.74 3.38
C ALA A 142 1.93 15.57 2.39
N SER A 143 3.23 15.63 2.67
CA SER A 143 4.27 16.23 1.85
C SER A 143 5.13 15.16 1.18
N PHE A 144 5.66 15.49 0.00
CA PHE A 144 6.58 14.64 -0.74
C PHE A 144 8.02 15.13 -0.53
N PRO A 145 9.04 14.25 -0.55
CA PRO A 145 8.95 12.81 -0.81
C PRO A 145 8.35 12.00 0.34
N LEU A 146 7.62 10.92 0.01
CA LEU A 146 6.97 10.03 0.98
C LEU A 146 7.04 8.56 0.58
N LEU A 147 6.97 7.66 1.57
CA LEU A 147 6.72 6.24 1.37
C LEU A 147 5.27 5.93 1.74
N TYR A 148 4.52 5.38 0.80
CA TYR A 148 3.12 5.03 0.99
C TYR A 148 2.89 3.54 0.77
N ILE A 149 2.30 2.90 1.76
CA ILE A 149 1.73 1.56 1.70
C ILE A 149 0.21 1.71 1.64
N GLU A 150 -0.39 1.28 0.54
CA GLU A 150 -1.85 1.24 0.34
C GLU A 150 -2.50 0.16 1.20
N SER A 151 -1.85 -1.01 1.31
CA SER A 151 -2.29 -2.13 2.13
C SER A 151 -1.10 -3.01 2.51
N PHE A 152 -0.94 -3.33 3.80
CA PHE A 152 0.06 -4.32 4.23
C PHE A 152 -0.28 -5.75 3.79
N GLY A 153 -1.57 -6.08 3.72
CA GLY A 153 -2.08 -7.33 3.16
C GLY A 153 -1.57 -8.59 3.84
N ARG A 154 -1.38 -9.68 3.07
CA ARG A 154 -0.98 -11.02 3.56
C ARG A 154 0.32 -11.55 2.96
N LYS A 155 0.83 -10.93 1.89
CA LYS A 155 2.05 -11.35 1.18
C LYS A 155 3.23 -10.43 1.52
N THR A 156 3.72 -10.51 2.76
CA THR A 156 4.82 -9.67 3.27
C THR A 156 6.02 -9.60 2.32
N THR A 157 6.46 -10.71 1.75
CA THR A 157 7.61 -10.73 0.82
C THR A 157 7.39 -9.88 -0.42
N ALA A 158 6.20 -9.91 -1.00
CA ALA A 158 5.87 -9.11 -2.17
C ALA A 158 5.85 -7.62 -1.83
N LEU A 159 5.23 -7.25 -0.70
CA LEU A 159 5.24 -5.88 -0.19
C LEU A 159 6.65 -5.36 0.06
N MET A 160 7.45 -6.09 0.85
CA MET A 160 8.78 -5.62 1.28
C MET A 160 9.73 -5.39 0.11
N ARG A 161 9.61 -6.18 -0.96
CA ARG A 161 10.38 -5.99 -2.20
C ARG A 161 9.86 -4.84 -3.05
N GLY A 162 8.57 -4.52 -2.94
CA GLY A 162 7.91 -3.46 -3.71
C GLY A 162 7.98 -2.07 -3.07
N LEU A 163 8.48 -1.91 -1.85
CA LEU A 163 8.52 -0.60 -1.18
C LEU A 163 9.34 0.41 -1.99
N THR A 164 8.71 1.53 -2.35
CA THR A 164 9.32 2.58 -3.18
C THR A 164 8.88 3.96 -2.70
N ILE A 165 9.85 4.89 -2.63
CA ILE A 165 9.59 6.28 -2.24
C ILE A 165 9.00 7.04 -3.44
N SER A 166 7.90 7.71 -3.19
CA SER A 166 7.25 8.65 -4.11
C SER A 166 7.90 10.02 -3.98
N LEU A 167 8.40 10.56 -5.08
CA LEU A 167 9.09 11.85 -5.09
C LEU A 167 8.15 13.04 -5.29
N SER A 168 6.95 12.82 -5.82
CA SER A 168 5.95 13.86 -6.07
C SER A 168 4.53 13.29 -6.16
N SER A 169 3.53 14.16 -6.10
CA SER A 169 2.10 13.80 -6.26
C SER A 169 1.75 13.26 -7.64
N GLN A 170 2.52 13.61 -8.67
CA GLN A 170 2.31 13.16 -10.06
C GLN A 170 2.73 11.69 -10.26
N ALA A 171 3.51 11.14 -9.34
CA ALA A 171 4.01 9.78 -9.39
C ALA A 171 3.98 9.14 -7.98
N LEU A 172 2.78 9.02 -7.41
CA LEU A 172 2.56 8.34 -6.15
C LEU A 172 2.63 6.82 -6.36
N TYR A 173 3.59 6.16 -5.72
CA TYR A 173 3.68 4.71 -5.63
C TYR A 173 2.75 4.20 -4.54
N CYS A 174 1.71 3.47 -4.94
CA CYS A 174 0.79 2.80 -4.04
C CYS A 174 1.30 1.39 -3.75
N CYS A 175 2.26 1.24 -2.82
CA CYS A 175 2.84 -0.05 -2.48
C CYS A 175 1.81 -0.95 -1.78
N SER A 176 1.72 -2.23 -2.17
CA SER A 176 0.82 -3.19 -1.54
C SER A 176 1.42 -4.60 -1.53
N ASP A 177 0.71 -5.56 -0.94
CA ASP A 177 1.11 -6.97 -0.93
C ASP A 177 0.90 -7.70 -2.27
N ASP A 178 0.32 -7.05 -3.27
CA ASP A 178 0.41 -7.56 -4.65
C ASP A 178 1.84 -7.49 -5.20
N GLY A 179 2.70 -6.72 -4.52
CA GLY A 179 4.09 -6.55 -4.88
C GLY A 179 4.28 -5.56 -6.02
N MET A 180 5.52 -5.16 -6.20
CA MET A 180 5.91 -4.30 -7.30
C MET A 180 7.30 -4.69 -7.77
N ASP A 181 7.40 -5.07 -9.04
CA ASP A 181 8.65 -5.33 -9.74
C ASP A 181 8.85 -4.30 -10.87
N SER A 182 9.94 -4.44 -11.64
CA SER A 182 10.25 -3.52 -12.74
C SER A 182 9.17 -3.48 -13.82
N VAL A 183 8.34 -4.52 -13.96
CA VAL A 183 7.31 -4.65 -14.99
C VAL A 183 5.97 -4.12 -14.48
N THR A 184 5.61 -4.45 -13.25
CA THR A 184 4.32 -4.12 -12.62
C THR A 184 4.31 -2.75 -11.94
N ARG A 185 5.47 -2.08 -11.82
CA ARG A 185 5.59 -0.74 -11.22
C ARG A 185 4.66 0.30 -11.82
N VAL A 186 4.51 0.27 -13.14
CA VAL A 186 3.60 1.19 -13.84
C VAL A 186 2.17 1.03 -13.32
N ASN A 187 1.74 -0.20 -13.05
CA ASN A 187 0.41 -0.51 -12.50
C ASN A 187 0.23 -0.01 -11.07
N SER A 188 1.30 0.37 -10.38
CA SER A 188 1.27 0.86 -8.99
C SER A 188 1.64 2.32 -8.82
N THR A 189 1.69 3.06 -9.93
CA THR A 189 1.91 4.50 -9.93
C THR A 189 0.64 5.24 -10.30
N VAL A 190 0.30 6.27 -9.54
CA VAL A 190 -0.89 7.10 -9.74
C VAL A 190 -0.50 8.58 -9.74
N ASP A 191 -1.04 9.35 -10.68
CA ASP A 191 -1.10 10.81 -10.58
C ASP A 191 -2.24 11.17 -9.62
N LEU A 192 -1.88 11.64 -8.44
CA LEU A 192 -2.81 11.88 -7.33
C LEU A 192 -3.86 12.94 -7.68
N ASP A 193 -3.43 14.05 -8.29
CA ASP A 193 -4.31 15.17 -8.60
C ASP A 193 -5.28 14.78 -9.73
N ALA A 194 -4.79 14.08 -10.76
CA ALA A 194 -5.62 13.59 -11.84
C ALA A 194 -6.65 12.56 -11.35
N ALA A 195 -6.26 11.63 -10.47
CA ALA A 195 -7.15 10.61 -9.92
C ALA A 195 -8.27 11.22 -9.04
N LEU A 196 -7.93 12.17 -8.17
CA LEU A 196 -8.91 12.85 -7.31
C LEU A 196 -9.85 13.73 -8.12
N ARG A 197 -9.32 14.48 -9.10
CA ARG A 197 -10.13 15.28 -10.01
C ARG A 197 -11.10 14.42 -10.82
N LEU A 198 -10.62 13.32 -11.39
CA LEU A 198 -11.48 12.39 -12.14
C LEU A 198 -12.58 11.81 -11.26
N THR A 199 -12.25 11.44 -10.02
CA THR A 199 -13.23 10.93 -9.05
C THR A 199 -14.34 11.94 -8.79
N LYS A 200 -13.96 13.21 -8.53
CA LYS A 200 -14.91 14.30 -8.30
C LYS A 200 -15.81 14.53 -9.52
N GLU A 201 -15.22 14.69 -10.71
CA GLU A 201 -15.99 14.95 -11.93
C GLU A 201 -16.91 13.76 -12.30
N LEU A 202 -16.49 12.51 -12.05
CA LEU A 202 -17.35 11.34 -12.23
C LEU A 202 -18.50 11.27 -11.22
N ALA A 203 -18.30 11.76 -9.99
CA ALA A 203 -19.33 11.77 -8.96
C ALA A 203 -20.49 12.74 -9.32
N GLU A 204 -20.20 13.78 -10.09
CA GLU A 204 -21.18 14.77 -10.59
C GLU A 204 -22.04 14.25 -11.75
N LEU A 205 -21.61 13.17 -12.42
CA LEU A 205 -22.38 12.54 -13.50
C LEU A 205 -23.56 11.70 -13.02
N GLU A 206 -24.60 11.61 -13.84
CA GLU A 206 -25.64 10.59 -13.67
C GLU A 206 -25.03 9.17 -13.70
N ASN A 207 -25.63 8.25 -12.95
CA ASN A 207 -25.15 6.87 -12.86
C ASN A 207 -25.04 6.18 -14.23
N SER A 208 -25.98 6.46 -15.16
CA SER A 208 -25.99 5.92 -16.51
C SER A 208 -24.77 6.37 -17.32
N GLU A 209 -24.42 7.65 -17.25
CA GLU A 209 -23.29 8.25 -17.94
C GLU A 209 -21.96 7.81 -17.35
N ARG A 210 -21.88 7.79 -16.02
CA ARG A 210 -20.71 7.30 -15.28
C ARG A 210 -20.40 5.84 -15.64
N ASN A 211 -21.42 4.98 -15.66
CA ASN A 211 -21.25 3.58 -16.03
C ASN A 211 -20.83 3.44 -17.51
N ALA A 212 -21.38 4.27 -18.40
CA ALA A 212 -20.99 4.29 -19.80
C ALA A 212 -19.52 4.74 -19.98
N PHE A 213 -19.06 5.74 -19.22
CA PHE A 213 -17.67 6.16 -19.21
C PHE A 213 -16.74 5.07 -18.69
N ASN A 214 -17.05 4.48 -17.52
CA ASN A 214 -16.24 3.40 -16.95
C ASN A 214 -16.15 2.20 -17.90
N LYS A 215 -17.27 1.84 -18.56
CA LYS A 215 -17.29 0.79 -19.59
C LYS A 215 -16.41 1.15 -20.78
N LEU A 216 -16.53 2.37 -21.32
CA LEU A 216 -15.70 2.85 -22.43
C LEU A 216 -14.21 2.70 -22.13
N VAL A 217 -13.77 3.16 -20.94
CA VAL A 217 -12.37 3.07 -20.53
C VAL A 217 -11.91 1.62 -20.36
N ARG A 218 -12.74 0.76 -19.73
CA ARG A 218 -12.44 -0.66 -19.57
C ARG A 218 -12.37 -1.40 -20.90
N ASP A 219 -13.32 -1.16 -21.81
CA ASP A 219 -13.36 -1.83 -23.11
C ASP A 219 -12.17 -1.39 -23.97
N LEU A 220 -11.81 -0.11 -23.97
CA LEU A 220 -10.62 0.38 -24.67
C LEU A 220 -9.33 -0.21 -24.08
N SER A 221 -9.20 -0.20 -22.75
CA SER A 221 -7.97 -0.66 -22.08
C SER A 221 -7.76 -2.17 -22.19
N ASN A 222 -8.84 -2.95 -22.35
CA ASN A 222 -8.78 -4.39 -22.59
C ASN A 222 -8.77 -4.75 -24.09
N GLY A 223 -8.67 -3.77 -25.00
CA GLY A 223 -8.63 -4.01 -26.44
C GLY A 223 -9.92 -4.56 -27.06
N ARG A 224 -11.06 -4.42 -26.36
CA ARG A 224 -12.39 -4.85 -26.86
C ARG A 224 -12.96 -3.87 -27.89
N ILE A 225 -12.50 -2.62 -27.85
CA ILE A 225 -12.79 -1.60 -28.85
C ILE A 225 -11.49 -0.94 -29.28
N THR A 226 -11.47 -0.42 -30.51
CA THR A 226 -10.34 0.31 -31.08
C THR A 226 -10.29 1.77 -30.58
N PRO A 227 -9.12 2.43 -30.64
CA PRO A 227 -9.01 3.87 -30.36
C PRO A 227 -9.93 4.73 -31.23
N LYS A 228 -10.22 4.29 -32.46
CA LYS A 228 -11.15 4.97 -33.38
C LYS A 228 -12.58 4.92 -32.85
N GLU A 229 -13.06 3.75 -32.45
CA GLU A 229 -14.40 3.58 -31.87
C GLU A 229 -14.57 4.35 -30.56
N ALA A 230 -13.53 4.36 -29.71
CA ALA A 230 -13.52 5.16 -28.50
C ALA A 230 -13.62 6.66 -28.81
N THR A 231 -12.86 7.14 -29.79
CA THR A 231 -12.91 8.55 -30.24
C THR A 231 -14.30 8.94 -30.76
N GLU A 232 -14.95 8.08 -31.55
CA GLU A 232 -16.33 8.33 -32.01
C GLU A 232 -17.34 8.36 -30.87
N THR A 233 -17.15 7.53 -29.85
CA THR A 233 -17.99 7.55 -28.63
C THR A 233 -17.80 8.86 -27.85
N ILE A 234 -16.55 9.32 -27.71
CA ILE A 234 -16.22 10.59 -27.03
C ILE A 234 -16.79 11.78 -27.82
N LYS A 235 -16.75 11.77 -29.15
CA LYS A 235 -17.37 12.82 -29.98
C LYS A 235 -18.88 12.91 -29.78
N LYS A 236 -19.56 11.77 -29.65
CA LYS A 236 -21.01 11.71 -29.41
C LYS A 236 -21.39 12.17 -27.99
N LYS A 237 -20.47 12.06 -27.02
CA LYS A 237 -20.68 12.46 -25.63
C LYS A 237 -19.60 13.44 -25.19
N ALA A 238 -19.80 14.73 -25.48
CA ALA A 238 -18.82 15.79 -25.25
C ALA A 238 -18.26 15.82 -23.81
N ILE A 239 -19.08 15.44 -22.82
CA ILE A 239 -18.67 15.36 -21.40
C ILE A 239 -17.56 14.34 -21.12
N PHE A 240 -17.35 13.34 -22.00
CA PHE A 240 -16.30 12.33 -21.83
C PHE A 240 -14.91 12.84 -22.20
N ALA A 241 -14.81 13.83 -23.08
CA ALA A 241 -13.52 14.35 -23.54
C ALA A 241 -12.63 14.91 -22.42
N PRO A 242 -13.12 15.79 -21.51
CA PRO A 242 -12.30 16.28 -20.40
C PRO A 242 -11.91 15.16 -19.42
N LEU A 243 -12.82 14.25 -19.10
CA LEU A 243 -12.55 13.10 -18.21
C LEU A 243 -11.47 12.19 -18.77
N PHE A 244 -11.49 11.93 -20.08
CA PHE A 244 -10.50 11.08 -20.73
C PHE A 244 -9.09 11.68 -20.72
N ARG A 245 -8.96 13.01 -20.64
CA ARG A 245 -7.64 13.68 -20.53
C ARG A 245 -6.99 13.52 -19.15
N LEU A 246 -7.77 13.18 -18.13
CA LEU A 246 -7.27 12.87 -16.78
C LEU A 246 -6.76 11.42 -16.67
N LEU A 247 -7.01 10.60 -17.70
CA LEU A 247 -6.55 9.23 -17.73
C LEU A 247 -5.11 9.12 -18.23
N PRO A 248 -4.31 8.21 -17.65
CA PRO A 248 -2.95 7.95 -18.08
C PRO A 248 -2.91 7.33 -19.48
N ALA A 249 -1.73 7.37 -20.11
CA ALA A 249 -1.53 6.74 -21.41
C ALA A 249 -1.60 5.20 -21.33
N ASP A 250 -1.09 4.63 -20.25
CA ASP A 250 -1.00 3.18 -20.06
C ASP A 250 -2.37 2.53 -19.77
N PRO A 251 -2.77 1.48 -20.50
CA PRO A 251 -4.06 0.80 -20.29
C PRO A 251 -4.27 0.21 -18.89
N HIS A 252 -3.24 -0.33 -18.26
CA HIS A 252 -3.37 -0.93 -16.93
C HIS A 252 -3.54 0.14 -15.86
N GLN A 253 -2.83 1.27 -15.99
CA GLN A 253 -3.05 2.43 -15.12
C GLN A 253 -4.46 3.00 -15.26
N ARG A 254 -5.03 3.01 -16.48
CA ARG A 254 -6.44 3.42 -16.68
C ARG A 254 -7.39 2.53 -15.88
N ILE A 255 -7.22 1.21 -15.98
CA ILE A 255 -8.05 0.25 -15.25
C ILE A 255 -7.93 0.48 -13.74
N ARG A 256 -6.72 0.70 -13.23
CA ARG A 256 -6.48 1.00 -11.82
C ARG A 256 -7.18 2.28 -11.38
N ILE A 257 -7.03 3.38 -12.12
CA ILE A 257 -7.66 4.65 -11.78
C ILE A 257 -9.18 4.52 -11.78
N ILE A 258 -9.77 3.80 -12.73
CA ILE A 258 -11.21 3.51 -12.71
C ILE A 258 -11.60 2.73 -11.45
N ALA A 259 -10.85 1.69 -11.09
CA ALA A 259 -11.10 0.95 -9.85
C ALA A 259 -10.97 1.81 -8.59
N ILE A 260 -10.03 2.77 -8.57
CA ILE A 260 -9.90 3.76 -7.49
C ILE A 260 -11.16 4.65 -7.46
N THR A 261 -11.55 5.25 -8.58
CA THR A 261 -12.72 6.14 -8.64
C THR A 261 -14.02 5.45 -8.23
N GLU A 262 -14.14 4.14 -8.48
CA GLU A 262 -15.30 3.34 -8.06
C GLU A 262 -15.32 3.08 -6.55
N LYS A 263 -14.15 2.97 -5.91
CA LYS A 263 -14.00 2.79 -4.46
C LYS A 263 -14.16 4.10 -3.67
N LEU A 264 -13.93 5.25 -4.31
CA LEU A 264 -14.02 6.58 -3.69
C LEU A 264 -15.43 7.19 -3.70
N LYS A 265 -16.43 6.48 -4.25
CA LYS A 265 -17.85 6.88 -4.21
C LYS A 265 -18.42 6.67 -2.80
#